data_AF-A0A0P9TMG4-F1
#
_entry.id   AF-A0A0P9TMG4-F1
#
_cell.length_a   1.000
_cell.length_b   1.000
_cell.length_c   1.000
_cell.angle_alpha   90.00
_cell.angle_beta   90.00
_cell.angle_gamma   90.00
#
_symmetry.space_group_name_H-M   'P 1'
#
loop_
_entity.id
_entity.type
_entity.pdbx_description
1 polymer ?
#
loop_
_entity_poly.entity_id
_entity_poly.type
_entity_poly.pdbx_seq_one_letter_code
_entity_poly.pdbx_strand_id
1 'polypeptide(L)'
;QVESTSSYQYDSLGRRVAKQSDIKGHTDHKRFLWQGLRMLREESPGQSSLYIYEPGSYAPLARVDEKEGEVENKVYYFHTDQIG
;
A
#
# COMPACT_ATOMS: atom_id res chain seq x y z
N GLN A 1 -3.18 -22.59 -18.18
CA GLN A 1 -3.36 -22.14 -16.78
C GLN A 1 -2.20 -21.21 -16.45
N VAL A 2 -2.43 -20.02 -15.92
CA VAL A 2 -1.34 -19.14 -15.48
C VAL A 2 -1.04 -19.52 -14.03
N GLU A 3 0.15 -20.04 -13.78
CA GLU A 3 0.63 -20.23 -12.41
C GLU A 3 1.17 -18.90 -11.87
N SER A 4 0.78 -18.58 -10.65
CA SER A 4 1.29 -17.43 -9.91
C SER A 4 1.68 -17.88 -8.51
N THR A 5 2.88 -17.53 -8.07
CA THR A 5 3.33 -17.74 -6.68
C THR A 5 3.40 -16.40 -5.97
N SER A 6 3.11 -16.36 -4.67
CA SER A 6 3.30 -15.16 -3.87
C SER A 6 3.86 -15.52 -2.51
N SER A 7 4.81 -14.72 -2.03
CA SER A 7 5.37 -14.82 -0.68
C SER A 7 5.16 -13.52 0.08
N TYR A 8 5.08 -13.64 1.41
CA TYR A 8 4.73 -12.56 2.31
C TYR A 8 5.69 -12.52 3.48
N GLN A 9 6.04 -11.31 3.92
CA GLN A 9 6.84 -11.09 5.12
C GLN A 9 6.02 -10.29 6.13
N TYR A 10 6.21 -10.60 7.41
CA TYR A 10 5.47 -10.01 8.51
C TYR A 10 6.43 -9.52 9.59
N ASP A 11 6.07 -8.44 10.28
CA ASP A 11 6.77 -8.02 11.49
C ASP A 11 6.33 -8.84 12.73
N SER A 12 6.94 -8.57 13.88
CA SER A 12 6.64 -9.25 15.15
C SER A 12 5.22 -9.01 15.68
N LEU A 13 4.51 -7.99 15.16
CA LEU A 13 3.10 -7.74 15.47
C LEU A 13 2.16 -8.44 14.48
N GLY A 14 2.69 -9.21 13.52
CA GLY A 14 1.92 -9.92 12.52
C GLY A 14 1.40 -9.04 11.38
N ARG A 15 1.91 -7.81 11.23
CA ARG A 15 1.52 -6.93 10.11
C ARG A 15 2.35 -7.28 8.88
N ARG A 16 1.72 -7.34 7.71
CA ARG A 16 2.42 -7.60 6.44
C ARG A 16 3.33 -6.42 6.12
N VAL A 17 4.63 -6.66 5.99
CA VAL A 17 5.65 -5.63 5.66
C VAL A 17 6.20 -5.76 4.25
N ALA A 18 6.06 -6.94 3.62
CA ALA A 18 6.39 -7.12 2.21
C ALA A 18 5.51 -8.17 1.54
N LYS A 19 5.34 -8.02 0.23
CA LYS A 19 4.80 -9.01 -0.69
C LYS A 19 5.74 -9.14 -1.88
N GLN A 20 6.02 -10.37 -2.29
CA GLN A 20 6.58 -10.67 -3.60
C GLN A 20 5.57 -11.52 -4.37
N SER A 21 5.35 -11.20 -5.64
CA SER A 21 4.52 -12.02 -6.53
C SER A 21 5.24 -12.34 -7.83
N ASP A 22 5.23 -13.61 -8.19
CA ASP A 22 5.86 -14.14 -9.38
C ASP A 22 4.76 -14.62 -10.34
N ILE A 23 4.58 -13.90 -11.45
CA ILE A 23 3.55 -14.15 -12.46
C ILE A 23 4.22 -14.20 -13.83
N LYS A 24 4.13 -15.34 -14.54
CA LYS A 24 4.72 -15.51 -15.88
C LYS A 24 6.21 -15.10 -15.94
N GLY A 25 7.00 -15.47 -14.92
CA GLY A 25 8.41 -15.13 -14.81
C GLY A 25 8.71 -13.65 -14.51
N HIS A 26 7.70 -12.83 -14.22
CA HIS A 26 7.86 -11.46 -13.76
C HIS A 26 7.66 -11.41 -12.25
N THR A 27 8.65 -10.84 -11.56
CA THR A 27 8.63 -10.68 -10.11
C THR A 27 8.29 -9.24 -9.75
N ASP A 28 7.17 -9.05 -9.06
CA ASP A 28 6.79 -7.78 -8.47
C ASP A 28 7.10 -7.78 -6.98
N HIS A 29 7.62 -6.66 -6.49
CA HIS A 29 7.84 -6.43 -5.06
C HIS A 29 7.00 -5.26 -4.57
N LYS A 30 6.45 -5.41 -3.37
CA LYS A 30 5.74 -4.36 -2.66
C LYS A 30 6.14 -4.36 -1.19
N ARG A 31 6.45 -3.17 -0.65
CA ARG A 31 6.70 -2.94 0.78
C ARG A 31 5.54 -2.17 1.40
N PHE A 32 5.29 -2.44 2.67
CA PHE A 32 4.22 -1.82 3.44
C PHE A 32 4.81 -1.20 4.71
N LEU A 33 4.58 0.09 4.90
CA LEU A 33 4.95 0.83 6.09
C LEU A 33 3.72 1.05 6.95
N TRP A 34 3.88 0.91 8.27
CA TRP A 34 2.78 1.01 9.23
C TRP A 34 3.06 2.09 10.28
N GLN A 35 2.01 2.84 10.64
CA GLN A 35 1.97 3.73 11.80
C GLN A 35 0.95 3.18 12.80
N GLY A 36 1.44 2.50 13.85
CA GLY A 36 0.55 1.74 14.73
C GLY A 36 -0.21 0.67 13.92
N LEU A 37 -1.54 0.63 14.03
CA LEU A 37 -2.38 -0.30 13.26
C LEU A 37 -2.85 0.26 11.91
N ARG A 38 -2.34 1.43 11.49
CA ARG A 38 -2.71 2.08 10.23
C ARG A 38 -1.62 1.87 9.19
N MET A 39 -2.01 1.50 7.97
CA MET A 39 -1.08 1.42 6.85
C MET A 39 -0.69 2.83 6.46
N LEU A 40 0.58 3.19 6.62
CA LEU A 40 1.05 4.53 6.28
C LEU A 40 1.37 4.62 4.79
N ARG A 41 2.10 3.64 4.25
CA ARG A 41 2.59 3.70 2.87
C ARG A 41 2.67 2.33 2.23
N GLU A 42 2.44 2.28 0.93
CA GLU A 42 2.82 1.17 0.05
C GLU A 42 3.87 1.65 -0.95
N GLU A 43 4.87 0.81 -1.23
CA GLU A 43 5.95 1.14 -2.16
C GLU A 43 6.21 -0.03 -3.11
N SER A 44 6.26 0.29 -4.40
CA SER A 44 6.73 -0.57 -5.48
C SER A 44 7.80 0.17 -6.29
N PRO A 45 8.61 -0.50 -7.12
CA PRO A 45 9.60 0.19 -7.95
C PRO A 45 8.94 1.31 -8.78
N GLY A 46 9.43 2.55 -8.61
CA GLY A 46 8.93 3.72 -9.31
C GLY A 46 7.54 4.22 -8.90
N GLN A 47 6.93 3.68 -7.83
CA GLN A 47 5.60 4.11 -7.37
C GLN A 47 5.46 4.03 -5.84
N SER A 48 4.79 5.01 -5.25
CA SER A 48 4.34 4.92 -3.86
C SER A 48 2.92 5.45 -3.65
N SER A 49 2.27 4.95 -2.61
CA SER A 49 0.96 5.41 -2.16
C SER A 49 1.01 5.71 -0.67
N LEU A 50 0.81 6.97 -0.29
CA LEU A 50 0.72 7.43 1.10
C LEU A 50 -0.75 7.54 1.51
N TYR A 51 -1.11 6.97 2.65
CA TYR A 51 -2.46 7.04 3.20
C TYR A 51 -2.53 8.06 4.34
N ILE A 52 -3.52 8.94 4.27
CA ILE A 52 -3.82 9.97 5.26
C ILE A 52 -5.14 9.59 5.92
N TYR A 53 -5.17 9.66 7.25
CA TYR A 53 -6.33 9.31 8.06
C TYR A 53 -6.85 10.54 8.80
N GLU A 54 -8.14 10.54 9.13
CA GLU A 54 -8.72 11.54 10.02
C GLU A 54 -8.01 11.54 11.39
N PRO A 55 -7.90 12.71 12.05
CA PRO A 55 -7.26 12.80 13.37
C PRO A 55 -7.90 11.85 14.40
N GLY A 56 -7.08 11.03 15.05
CA GLY A 56 -7.54 10.10 16.10
C GLY A 56 -8.41 8.94 15.61
N SER A 57 -8.55 8.74 14.30
CA SER A 57 -9.43 7.73 13.71
C SER A 57 -8.67 6.74 12.83
N TYR A 58 -9.37 5.67 12.45
CA TYR A 58 -8.99 4.72 11.41
C TYR A 58 -9.68 5.00 10.07
N ALA A 59 -10.56 6.00 10.01
CA ALA A 59 -11.21 6.43 8.78
C ALA A 59 -10.17 7.05 7.83
N PRO A 60 -10.01 6.50 6.61
CA PRO A 60 -9.10 7.07 5.62
C PRO A 60 -9.69 8.38 5.09
N LEU A 61 -8.86 9.41 5.01
CA LEU A 61 -9.22 10.73 4.50
C LEU A 61 -8.80 10.87 3.03
N ALA A 62 -7.55 10.54 2.73
CA ALA A 62 -7.00 10.68 1.39
C ALA A 62 -5.87 9.68 1.10
N ARG A 63 -5.59 9.46 -0.18
CA ARG A 63 -4.39 8.77 -0.67
C ARG A 63 -3.64 9.66 -1.63
N VAL A 64 -2.33 9.75 -1.46
CA VAL A 64 -1.43 10.47 -2.37
C VAL A 64 -0.58 9.44 -3.09
N ASP A 65 -0.77 9.34 -4.40
CA ASP A 65 0.03 8.49 -5.27
C ASP A 65 1.12 9.32 -5.94
N GLU A 66 2.35 8.83 -5.80
CA GLU A 66 3.56 9.36 -6.44
C GLU A 66 4.07 8.31 -7.42
N LYS A 67 4.45 8.76 -8.62
CA LYS A 67 5.03 7.90 -9.65
C LYS A 67 6.25 8.57 -10.26
N GLU A 68 7.33 7.81 -10.38
CA GLU A 68 8.58 8.28 -10.97
C GLU A 68 8.34 8.81 -12.39
N GLY A 69 8.85 10.02 -12.66
CA GLY A 69 8.66 10.71 -13.93
C GLY A 69 7.37 11.51 -14.07
N GLU A 70 6.43 11.42 -13.12
CA GLU A 70 5.30 12.36 -13.03
C GLU A 70 5.69 13.59 -12.20
N VAL A 71 5.36 14.79 -12.68
CA VAL A 71 5.69 16.06 -12.00
C VAL A 71 4.76 16.32 -10.81
N GLU A 72 3.53 15.83 -10.90
CA GLU A 72 2.49 16.06 -9.90
C GLU A 72 2.02 14.75 -9.29
N ASN A 73 1.77 14.77 -7.98
CA ASN A 73 1.15 13.66 -7.28
C ASN A 73 -0.36 13.63 -7.55
N LYS A 74 -0.92 12.42 -7.63
CA LYS A 74 -2.38 12.23 -7.74
C LYS A 74 -2.96 12.05 -6.34
N VAL A 75 -3.97 12.87 -6.02
CA VAL A 75 -4.66 12.82 -4.72
C VAL A 75 -6.07 12.29 -4.89
N TYR A 76 -6.42 11.28 -4.10
CA TYR A 76 -7.75 10.69 -4.03
C TYR A 76 -8.33 10.95 -2.64
N TYR A 77 -9.60 11.37 -2.57
CA TYR A 77 -10.32 11.56 -1.30
C TYR A 77 -11.32 10.43 -1.10
N PHE A 78 -11.29 9.81 0.07
CA PHE A 78 -12.20 8.73 0.40
C PHE A 78 -13.53 9.28 0.94
N HIS A 79 -14.61 8.61 0.57
CA HIS A 79 -15.94 8.81 1.15
C HIS A 79 -16.39 7.44 1.63
N THR A 80 -16.34 7.24 2.93
CA THR A 80 -16.65 5.98 3.60
C THR A 80 -18.04 6.04 4.24
N ASP A 81 -18.73 4.91 4.29
CA ASP A 81 -19.94 4.80 5.11
C ASP A 81 -19.58 4.47 6.57
N GLN A 82 -20.56 4.11 7.41
CA GLN A 82 -20.32 3.85 8.83
C GLN A 82 -19.43 2.63 9.15
N ILE A 83 -19.15 1.74 8.20
CA ILE A 83 -18.26 0.59 8.41
C ILE A 83 -16.89 0.74 7.74
N GLY A 84 -16.68 1.84 6.99
CA GLY A 84 -15.46 2.09 6.22
C GLY A 84 -15.63 1.76 4.75
#